data_AF-A0A0F2PBQ0-F1
#
_entry.id   AF-A0A0F2PBQ0-F1
#
_cell.length_a   1.000
_cell.length_b   1.000
_cell.length_c   1.000
_cell.angle_alpha   90.00
_cell.angle_beta   90.00
_cell.angle_gamma   90.00
#
_symmetry.space_group_name_H-M   'P 1'
#
loop_
_entity.id
_entity.type
_entity.pdbx_description
1 polymer ?
#
loop_
_entity_poly.entity_id
_entity_poly.type
_entity_poly.pdbx_seq_one_letter_code
_entity_poly.pdbx_strand_id
1 'polypeptide(L)'
;MSGGSSMQIITVLILFFALAVSVFAVQNSAPVDIQLLVWSFADISLVVIILGTFISGVVLTILLNVVKNFKQMMQVNDLKNKNRQLAEENKRQLEEINKLKAGQHPPENQTGK
;
A
#
# COMPACT_ATOMS: atom_id res chain seq x y z
N MET A 1 24.12 4.32 -7.33
CA MET A 1 23.89 5.78 -7.30
C MET A 1 23.15 6.23 -8.56
N SER A 2 21.84 5.96 -8.67
CA SER A 2 21.00 6.34 -9.84
C SER A 2 19.60 6.81 -9.41
N GLY A 3 19.49 7.48 -8.26
CA GLY A 3 18.22 8.05 -7.79
C GLY A 3 17.95 9.48 -8.30
N GLY A 4 19.01 10.25 -8.58
CA GLY A 4 18.90 11.66 -8.94
C GLY A 4 18.39 11.92 -10.36
N SER A 5 18.93 11.23 -11.36
CA SER A 5 18.55 11.44 -12.76
C SER A 5 17.10 11.04 -13.05
N SER A 6 16.62 9.96 -12.45
CA SER A 6 15.21 9.52 -12.58
C SER A 6 14.24 10.54 -11.98
N MET A 7 14.59 11.15 -10.84
CA MET A 7 13.75 12.17 -10.18
C MET A 7 13.69 13.48 -10.99
N GLN A 8 14.80 13.88 -11.59
CA GLN A 8 14.85 15.04 -12.49
C GLN A 8 14.02 14.81 -13.76
N ILE A 9 14.11 13.63 -14.37
CA ILE A 9 13.31 13.28 -15.56
C ILE A 9 11.81 13.34 -15.24
N ILE A 10 11.38 12.77 -14.10
CA ILE A 10 9.98 12.85 -13.67
C ILE A 10 9.53 14.30 -13.51
N THR A 11 10.37 15.15 -12.91
CA THR A 11 10.05 16.58 -12.73
C THR A 11 9.88 17.30 -14.07
N VAL A 12 10.79 17.06 -15.02
CA VAL A 12 10.70 17.63 -16.38
C VAL A 12 9.43 17.15 -17.09
N LEU A 13 9.08 15.88 -16.98
CA LEU A 13 7.84 15.34 -17.55
C LEU A 13 6.60 15.98 -16.93
N ILE A 14 6.57 16.18 -15.61
CA ILE A 14 5.47 16.87 -14.92
C ILE A 14 5.34 18.31 -15.40
N LEU A 15 6.46 19.03 -15.58
CA LEU A 15 6.44 20.40 -16.11
C LEU A 15 5.89 20.45 -17.54
N PHE A 16 6.33 19.53 -18.40
CA PHE A 16 5.82 19.43 -19.77
C PHE A 16 4.32 19.13 -19.79
N PHE A 17 3.87 18.22 -18.93
CA PHE A 17 2.46 17.91 -18.77
C PHE A 17 1.66 19.12 -18.25
N ALA A 18 2.17 19.84 -17.25
CA ALA A 18 1.54 21.06 -16.73
C ALA A 18 1.43 22.15 -17.81
N LEU A 19 2.44 22.33 -18.65
CA LEU A 19 2.39 23.23 -19.80
C LEU A 19 1.31 22.79 -20.80
N ALA A 20 1.23 21.51 -21.13
CA ALA A 20 0.19 21.00 -22.02
C ALA A 20 -1.22 21.24 -21.47
N VAL A 21 -1.43 21.01 -20.17
CA VAL A 21 -2.70 21.30 -19.48
C VAL A 21 -3.01 22.80 -19.49
N SER A 22 -2.01 23.66 -19.28
CA SER A 22 -2.17 25.12 -19.33
C SER A 22 -2.57 25.60 -20.73
N VAL A 23 -1.91 25.09 -21.78
CA VAL A 23 -2.28 25.38 -23.17
C VAL A 23 -3.69 24.91 -23.47
N PHE A 24 -4.04 23.69 -23.04
CA PHE A 24 -5.41 23.15 -23.15
C PHE A 24 -6.42 24.06 -22.45
N ALA A 25 -6.10 24.60 -21.26
CA ALA A 25 -6.94 25.53 -20.50
C ALA A 25 -7.21 26.82 -21.25
N VAL A 26 -6.17 27.44 -21.81
CA VAL A 26 -6.29 28.69 -22.57
C VAL A 26 -7.10 28.47 -23.84
N GLN A 27 -6.83 27.40 -24.59
CA GLN A 27 -7.51 27.10 -25.85
C GLN A 27 -8.97 26.69 -25.67
N ASN A 28 -9.30 26.03 -24.55
CA ASN A 28 -10.65 25.57 -24.22
C ASN A 28 -11.28 26.38 -23.09
N SER A 29 -10.97 27.69 -23.07
CA SER A 29 -11.50 28.65 -22.09
C SER A 29 -12.94 29.06 -22.37
N ALA A 30 -13.47 28.73 -23.55
CA ALA A 30 -14.87 28.97 -23.88
C ALA A 30 -15.80 28.29 -22.85
N PRO A 31 -16.79 29.01 -22.31
CA PRO A 31 -17.77 28.44 -21.40
C PRO A 31 -18.64 27.40 -22.14
N VAL A 32 -18.99 26.33 -21.43
CA VAL A 32 -19.89 25.29 -21.90
C VAL A 32 -20.99 25.03 -20.88
N ASP A 33 -22.20 24.80 -21.38
CA ASP A 33 -23.33 24.38 -20.56
C ASP A 33 -23.38 22.86 -20.46
N ILE A 34 -23.52 22.35 -19.24
CA ILE A 34 -23.58 20.91 -18.96
C ILE A 34 -24.87 20.58 -18.24
N GLN A 35 -25.60 19.61 -18.78
CA GLN A 35 -26.70 18.93 -18.08
C GLN A 35 -26.24 17.55 -17.61
N LEU A 36 -26.21 17.36 -16.29
CA LEU A 36 -25.92 16.10 -15.61
C LEU A 36 -27.18 15.58 -14.92
N LEU A 37 -27.93 14.68 -15.58
CA LEU A 37 -29.19 14.13 -15.07
C LEU A 37 -30.18 15.24 -14.67
N VAL A 38 -30.29 15.57 -13.38
CA VAL A 38 -31.15 16.61 -12.81
C VAL A 38 -30.42 17.92 -12.50
N TRP A 39 -29.10 17.95 -12.66
CA TRP A 39 -28.27 19.13 -12.40
C TRP A 39 -27.88 19.81 -13.71
N SER A 40 -27.94 21.12 -13.71
CA SER A 40 -27.51 21.96 -14.82
C SER A 40 -26.46 22.93 -14.34
N PHE A 41 -25.32 22.95 -15.02
CA PHE A 41 -24.22 23.86 -14.78
C PHE A 41 -24.04 24.71 -16.03
N ALA A 42 -24.22 26.03 -15.91
CA ALA A 42 -24.06 26.97 -17.01
C ALA A 42 -22.76 27.75 -16.87
N ASP A 43 -22.24 28.22 -18.00
CA ASP A 43 -21.08 29.12 -18.07
C ASP A 43 -19.78 28.59 -17.43
N ILE A 44 -19.60 27.27 -17.34
CA ILE A 44 -18.38 26.67 -16.78
C ILE A 44 -17.39 26.34 -17.90
N SER A 45 -16.10 26.65 -17.72
CA SER A 45 -15.06 26.20 -18.65
C SER A 45 -14.89 24.68 -18.59
N LEU A 46 -14.82 24.05 -19.76
CA LEU A 46 -14.62 22.60 -19.93
C LEU A 46 -13.45 22.06 -19.09
N VAL A 47 -12.38 22.85 -18.95
CA VAL A 47 -11.17 22.45 -18.22
C VAL A 47 -11.43 22.28 -16.73
N VAL A 48 -12.29 23.12 -16.14
CA VAL A 48 -12.66 23.01 -14.73
C VAL A 48 -13.37 21.69 -14.46
N ILE A 49 -14.22 21.25 -15.39
CA ILE A 49 -14.93 19.97 -15.29
C ILE A 49 -13.96 18.80 -15.40
N ILE A 50 -13.05 18.83 -16.37
CA ILE A 50 -12.04 17.76 -16.57
C ILE A 50 -11.13 17.66 -15.34
N LEU A 51 -10.60 18.77 -14.85
CA LEU A 51 -9.75 18.77 -13.66
C LEU A 51 -10.53 18.36 -12.41
N GLY A 52 -11.77 18.84 -12.25
CA GLY A 52 -12.64 18.50 -11.12
C GLY A 52 -12.94 17.00 -11.06
N THR A 53 -13.28 16.38 -12.19
CA THR A 53 -13.52 14.93 -12.28
C THR A 53 -12.25 14.11 -12.07
N PHE A 54 -11.11 14.55 -12.62
CA PHE A 54 -9.82 13.91 -12.39
C PHE A 54 -9.44 13.92 -10.90
N ILE A 55 -9.51 15.08 -10.25
CA ILE A 55 -9.24 15.22 -8.82
C ILE A 55 -10.19 14.35 -8.01
N SER A 56 -11.48 14.34 -8.35
CA SER A 56 -12.47 13.48 -7.70
C SER A 56 -12.12 12.00 -7.80
N GLY A 57 -11.66 11.53 -8.97
CA GLY A 57 -11.19 10.15 -9.16
C GLY A 57 -9.95 9.81 -8.32
N VAL A 58 -8.99 10.73 -8.21
CA VAL A 58 -7.82 10.57 -7.35
C VAL A 58 -8.24 10.47 -5.88
N VAL A 59 -9.11 11.37 -5.41
CA VAL A 59 -9.65 11.35 -4.05
C VAL A 59 -10.36 10.04 -3.76
N LEU A 60 -11.19 9.55 -4.69
CA LEU A 60 -11.88 8.27 -4.55
C LEU A 60 -10.87 7.11 -4.42
N THR A 61 -9.81 7.11 -5.24
CA THR A 61 -8.77 6.08 -5.20
C THR A 61 -8.02 6.09 -3.86
N ILE A 62 -7.70 7.27 -3.33
CA ILE A 62 -7.07 7.41 -2.01
C ILE A 62 -7.99 6.84 -0.93
N LEU A 63 -9.28 7.19 -0.96
CA LEU A 63 -10.26 6.71 0.01
C LEU A 63 -10.36 5.18 0.01
N LEU A 64 -10.42 4.56 -1.18
CA LEU A 64 -10.41 3.11 -1.32
C LEU A 64 -9.13 2.47 -0.79
N ASN A 65 -7.97 3.11 -1.03
CA ASN A 65 -6.69 2.64 -0.51
C ASN A 65 -6.61 2.71 1.02
N VAL A 66 -7.16 3.75 1.66
CA VAL A 66 -7.19 3.85 3.12
C VAL A 66 -7.95 2.67 3.72
N VAL A 67 -9.12 2.33 3.17
CA VAL A 67 -9.92 1.18 3.62
C VAL A 67 -9.15 -0.13 3.44
N LYS A 68 -8.50 -0.30 2.29
CA LYS A 68 -7.67 -1.49 2.02
C LYS A 68 -6.49 -1.60 2.99
N ASN A 69 -5.77 -0.51 3.21
CA ASN A 69 -4.61 -0.46 4.09
C ASN A 69 -5.01 -0.79 5.54
N PHE A 70 -6.18 -0.34 6.00
CA PHE A 70 -6.68 -0.69 7.32
C PHE A 70 -6.89 -2.20 7.48
N LYS A 71 -7.54 -2.85 6.51
CA LYS A 71 -7.72 -4.31 6.50
C LYS A 71 -6.38 -5.05 6.48
N GLN A 72 -5.43 -4.56 5.68
CA GLN A 72 -4.08 -5.13 5.62
C GLN A 72 -3.35 -4.98 6.97
N MET A 73 -3.49 -3.86 7.66
CA MET A 73 -2.92 -3.66 8.99
C MET A 73 -3.47 -4.65 10.02
N MET A 74 -4.78 -4.92 9.99
CA MET A 74 -5.38 -5.95 10.84
C MET A 74 -4.83 -7.34 10.53
N GLN A 75 -4.69 -7.70 9.25
CA GLN A 75 -4.12 -8.97 8.83
C GLN A 75 -2.65 -9.11 9.28
N VAL A 76 -1.84 -8.05 9.15
CA VAL A 76 -0.44 -8.07 9.60
C VAL A 76 -0.36 -8.34 11.11
N ASN A 77 -1.24 -7.74 11.91
CA ASN A 77 -1.27 -8.00 13.35
C ASN A 77 -1.71 -9.43 13.68
N ASP A 78 -2.71 -9.97 12.98
CA ASP A 78 -3.15 -11.37 13.14
C ASP A 78 -2.02 -12.35 12.78
N LEU A 79 -1.38 -12.15 11.62
CA LEU A 79 -0.24 -12.96 11.18
C LEU A 79 0.92 -12.89 12.17
N LYS A 80 1.22 -11.70 12.72
CA LYS A 80 2.28 -11.52 13.71
C LYS A 80 1.98 -12.28 15.01
N ASN A 81 0.72 -12.27 15.47
CA ASN A 81 0.31 -13.02 16.66
C ASN A 81 0.39 -14.53 16.43
N LYS A 82 -0.10 -15.03 15.30
CA LYS A 82 0.02 -16.44 14.92
C LYS A 82 1.48 -16.89 14.84
N ASN A 83 2.34 -16.06 14.26
CA ASN A 83 3.77 -16.36 14.17
C ASN A 83 4.42 -16.43 15.55
N ARG A 84 4.04 -15.55 16.50
CA ARG A 84 4.50 -15.63 17.90
C ARG A 84 4.06 -16.93 18.57
N GLN A 85 2.80 -17.33 18.41
CA GLN A 85 2.28 -18.57 19.00
C GLN A 85 3.00 -19.81 18.45
N LEU A 86 3.16 -19.89 17.12
CA LEU A 86 3.89 -20.98 16.47
C LEU A 86 5.36 -21.02 16.91
N ALA A 87 6.00 -19.87 17.12
CA ALA A 87 7.38 -19.81 17.63
C ALA A 87 7.49 -20.32 19.08
N GLU A 88 6.53 -19.97 19.94
CA GLU A 88 6.46 -20.47 21.32
C GLU A 88 6.20 -21.98 21.37
N GLU A 89 5.31 -22.49 20.53
CA GLU A 89 5.01 -23.93 20.43
C GLU A 89 6.23 -24.73 19.93
N ASN A 90 6.89 -24.26 18.86
CA ASN A 90 8.13 -24.88 18.38
C ASN A 90 9.20 -24.94 19.48
N LYS A 91 9.34 -23.87 20.28
CA LYS A 91 10.30 -23.86 21.39
C LYS A 91 9.95 -24.90 22.46
N ARG A 92 8.67 -25.02 22.85
CA ARG A 92 8.21 -26.03 23.82
C ARG A 92 8.46 -27.46 23.33
N GLN A 93 8.11 -27.74 22.08
CA GLN A 93 8.34 -29.06 21.49
C GLN A 93 9.84 -29.41 21.45
N LEU A 94 10.71 -28.44 21.13
CA LEU A 94 12.15 -28.65 21.17
C LEU A 94 12.67 -28.95 22.58
N GLU A 95 12.15 -28.25 23.59
CA GLU A 95 12.46 -28.52 25.01
C GLU A 95 12.00 -29.92 25.44
N GLU A 96 10.80 -30.37 25.04
CA GLU A 96 10.31 -31.72 25.30
C GLU A 96 11.18 -32.79 24.63
N ILE A 97 11.52 -32.62 23.35
CA ILE A 97 12.42 -33.53 22.63
C ILE A 97 13.77 -33.62 23.34
N ASN A 98 14.32 -32.49 23.81
CA ASN A 98 15.60 -32.49 24.53
C ASN A 98 15.51 -33.21 25.89
N LYS A 99 14.41 -33.03 26.64
CA LYS A 99 14.17 -33.77 27.90
C LYS A 99 14.05 -35.28 27.67
N LEU A 100 13.32 -35.68 26.63
CA LEU A 100 13.16 -37.09 26.26
C LEU A 100 14.50 -37.73 25.84
N LYS A 101 15.33 -37.01 25.07
CA LYS A 101 16.68 -37.46 24.71
C LYS A 101 17.61 -37.57 25.91
N ALA A 102 17.54 -36.62 26.85
CA ALA A 102 18.34 -36.65 28.08
C ALA A 102 17.94 -37.81 29.01
N GLY A 103 16.66 -38.20 29.04
CA GLY A 103 16.18 -39.37 29.79
C GLY A 103 16.46 -40.73 29.12
N GLN A 104 16.94 -40.75 27.87
CA GLN A 104 17.26 -41.96 27.12
C GLN A 104 18.75 -42.36 27.14
N HIS A 105 19.62 -41.65 27.84
CA HIS A 105 21.00 -42.12 28.11
C HIS A 105 21.01 -42.90 29.43
N PRO A 106 21.15 -44.24 29.42
CA PRO A 106 21.40 -45.00 30.64
C PRO A 106 22.77 -44.58 31.19
N PRO A 107 22.99 -44.55 32.51
CA PRO A 107 24.34 -44.50 33.04
C PRO A 107 25.05 -45.76 32.55
N GLU A 108 25.96 -45.59 31.59
CA GLU A 108 26.95 -46.61 31.23
C GLU A 108 27.79 -46.82 32.49
N ASN A 109 27.39 -47.85 33.24
CA ASN A 109 27.97 -48.18 34.52
C ASN A 109 29.43 -48.54 34.33
N GLN A 110 30.30 -47.70 34.88
CA GLN A 110 31.68 -48.03 35.20
C GLN A 110 31.68 -49.11 36.31
N THR A 111 31.55 -50.37 35.91
CA THR A 111 31.92 -51.56 36.70
C THR A 111 32.54 -52.56 35.74
N GLY A 112 33.75 -53.08 35.91
CA GLY A 112 34.70 -52.96 36.99
C GLY A 112 36.05 -53.51 36.55
N LYS A 113 37.09 -53.11 37.30
CA LYS A 113 38.31 -53.89 37.49
C LYS A 113 38.01 -55.13 38.31
#